data_AF-A0A0F9KBX6-F1
#
_entry.id   AF-A0A0F9KBX6-F1
#
_cell.length_a   1.000
_cell.length_b   1.000
_cell.length_c   1.000
_cell.angle_alpha   90.00
_cell.angle_beta   90.00
_cell.angle_gamma   90.00
#
_symmetry.space_group_name_H-M   'P 1'
#
loop_
_entity.id
_entity.type
_entity.pdbx_description
1 polymer ?
#
loop_
_entity_poly.entity_id
_entity_poly.type
_entity_poly.pdbx_seq_one_letter_code
_entity_poly.pdbx_strand_id
1 'polypeptide(L)' 'MNLEIQKMPEIAIEITYEKILEAAAKLSEDDKERLFFSLNKEYAKALDQMQREAWGRHHKGESVRLRDLK' A
#
# COMPACT_ATOMS: atom_id res chain seq x y z
N MET A 1 10.32 -12.63 -46.01
CA MET A 1 10.75 -13.13 -44.69
C MET A 1 9.61 -12.80 -43.73
N ASN A 2 8.76 -13.78 -43.42
CA ASN A 2 7.59 -13.55 -42.57
C ASN A 2 8.04 -13.75 -41.11
N LEU A 3 7.97 -12.70 -40.32
CA LEU A 3 8.14 -12.78 -38.87
C LEU A 3 6.82 -13.31 -38.30
N GLU A 4 6.76 -14.61 -38.05
CA GLU A 4 5.71 -15.19 -37.22
C GLU A 4 5.88 -14.63 -35.80
N ILE A 5 5.03 -13.68 -35.44
CA ILE A 5 4.91 -13.20 -34.07
C ILE A 5 4.39 -14.38 -33.26
N GLN A 6 5.26 -15.05 -32.50
CA GLN A 6 4.88 -16.05 -31.51
C GLN A 6 3.87 -15.37 -30.56
N LYS A 7 2.59 -15.74 -30.68
CA LYS A 7 1.57 -15.35 -29.70
C LYS A 7 2.02 -15.93 -28.36
N MET A 8 2.30 -15.05 -27.38
CA MET A 8 2.43 -15.50 -26.00
C MET A 8 1.13 -16.24 -25.62
N PRO A 9 1.22 -17.43 -25.00
CA PRO A 9 0.04 -18.13 -24.56
C PRO A 9 -0.73 -17.25 -23.56
N GLU A 10 -1.99 -16.97 -23.86
CA GLU A 10 -2.91 -16.35 -22.90
C GLU A 10 -3.23 -17.39 -21.82
N ILE A 11 -2.65 -17.22 -20.64
CA ILE A 11 -2.97 -18.05 -19.48
C ILE A 11 -4.09 -17.35 -18.72
N ALA A 12 -5.29 -17.92 -18.78
CA ALA A 12 -6.39 -17.52 -17.91
C ALA A 12 -6.19 -18.18 -16.53
N ILE A 13 -5.87 -17.38 -15.52
CA ILE A 13 -5.80 -17.86 -14.13
C ILE A 13 -7.15 -17.57 -13.48
N GLU A 14 -7.95 -18.62 -13.27
CA GLU A 14 -9.15 -18.53 -12.44
C GLU A 14 -8.76 -18.43 -10.97
N ILE A 15 -8.63 -17.19 -10.48
CA ILE A 15 -8.45 -16.90 -9.06
C ILE A 15 -9.81 -16.52 -8.49
N THR A 16 -10.31 -17.32 -7.55
CA THR A 16 -11.51 -16.97 -6.79
C THR A 16 -11.17 -15.96 -5.70
N TYR A 17 -12.18 -15.22 -5.24
CA TYR A 17 -12.01 -14.23 -4.18
C TYR A 17 -11.45 -14.86 -2.89
N GLU A 18 -11.88 -16.07 -2.56
CA GLU A 18 -11.42 -16.82 -1.38
C GLU A 18 -9.92 -17.11 -1.45
N LYS A 19 -9.39 -17.45 -2.63
CA LYS A 19 -7.96 -17.68 -2.82
C LYS A 19 -7.15 -16.39 -2.65
N ILE A 20 -7.71 -15.24 -3.03
CA ILE A 20 -7.08 -13.93 -2.78
C ILE A 20 -7.00 -13.66 -1.28
N LEU A 21 -8.08 -13.93 -0.54
CA LEU A 21 -8.11 -13.77 0.92
C LEU A 21 -7.10 -14.69 1.61
N GLU A 22 -7.05 -15.96 1.22
CA GLU A 22 -6.07 -16.91 1.76
C GLU A 22 -4.63 -16.49 1.48
N ALA A 23 -4.36 -15.98 0.27
CA ALA A 23 -3.03 -15.47 -0.09
C ALA A 23 -2.67 -14.23 0.74
N ALA A 24 -3.60 -13.28 0.88
CA ALA A 24 -3.41 -12.07 1.67
C ALA A 24 -3.20 -12.38 3.17
N ALA A 25 -3.89 -13.39 3.71
CA ALA A 25 -3.77 -13.80 5.10
C ALA A 25 -2.37 -14.35 5.46
N LYS A 26 -1.66 -14.94 4.48
CA LYS A 26 -0.31 -15.50 4.64
C LYS A 26 0.81 -14.47 4.54
N LEU A 27 0.50 -13.23 4.16
CA LEU A 27 1.48 -12.15 4.11
C LEU A 27 1.95 -11.77 5.53
N SER A 28 3.19 -11.25 5.61
CA SER A 28 3.66 -10.58 6.83
C SER A 28 2.84 -9.30 7.08
N GLU A 29 2.85 -8.78 8.32
CA GLU A 29 2.14 -7.53 8.61
C GLU A 29 2.66 -6.36 7.76
N ASP A 30 3.98 -6.26 7.57
CA ASP A 30 4.60 -5.27 6.69
C ASP A 30 4.12 -5.40 5.23
N ASP A 31 3.99 -6.63 4.73
CA ASP A 31 3.52 -6.87 3.36
C ASP A 31 2.01 -6.61 3.22
N LYS A 32 1.22 -6.89 4.26
CA LYS A 32 -0.21 -6.52 4.30
C LYS A 32 -0.38 -5.02 4.25
N GLU A 33 0.42 -4.27 4.99
CA GLU A 33 0.41 -2.81 4.98
C GLU A 33 0.78 -2.26 3.60
N ARG A 34 1.84 -2.79 2.98
CA ARG A 34 2.23 -2.46 1.60
C ARG A 34 1.11 -2.74 0.60
N LEU A 35 0.48 -3.92 0.70
CA LEU A 35 -0.64 -4.29 -0.15
C LEU A 35 -1.81 -3.32 0.04
N PHE A 36 -2.18 -3.02 1.28
CA PHE A 36 -3.25 -2.08 1.61
C PHE A 36 -3.05 -0.72 0.94
N PHE A 37 -1.85 -0.12 1.06
CA PHE A 37 -1.57 1.19 0.45
C PHE A 37 -1.46 1.15 -1.07
N SER A 38 -0.99 0.03 -1.65
CA SER A 38 -0.95 -0.13 -3.11
C SER A 38 -2.35 -0.13 -3.73
N LEU A 39 -3.31 -0.74 -3.04
CA LEU A 39 -4.72 -0.80 -3.46
C LEU A 39 -5.47 0.50 -3.12
N ASN A 40 -5.14 1.15 -2.00
CA ASN A 40 -5.84 2.32 -1.48
C ASN A 40 -4.98 3.59 -1.59
N LYS A 41 -4.74 4.04 -2.83
CA LYS A 41 -3.89 5.23 -3.10
C LYS A 41 -4.37 6.51 -2.41
N GLU A 42 -5.68 6.71 -2.28
CA GLU A 42 -6.22 7.90 -1.60
C GLU A 42 -5.94 7.88 -0.10
N TYR A 43 -5.96 6.70 0.55
CA TYR A 43 -5.53 6.57 1.94
C TYR A 43 -4.03 6.86 2.11
N ALA A 44 -3.20 6.38 1.18
CA ALA A 44 -1.77 6.69 1.20
C ALA A 44 -1.52 8.20 1.09
N LYS A 45 -2.25 8.90 0.20
CA LYS A 45 -2.17 10.37 0.08
C LYS A 45 -2.62 11.07 1.36
N ALA A 46 -3.70 10.62 1.99
CA ALA A 46 -4.20 11.20 3.23
C ALA A 46 -3.17 11.10 4.36
N LEU A 47 -2.50 9.95 4.50
CA LEU A 47 -1.43 9.78 5.50
C LEU A 47 -0.21 10.65 5.22
N ASP A 48 0.22 10.76 3.96
CA ASP A 48 1.32 11.67 3.57
C ASP A 48 0.96 13.13 3.89
N GLN A 49 -0.28 13.55 3.63
CA GLN A 49 -0.76 14.87 4.01
C GLN A 49 -0.73 15.07 5.53
N MET A 50 -1.29 14.12 6.30
CA MET A 50 -1.27 14.18 7.77
C MET A 50 0.15 14.27 8.33
N GLN A 51 1.10 13.52 7.75
CA GLN A 51 2.51 13.56 8.14
C GLN A 51 3.13 14.93 7.88
N ARG A 52 2.90 15.52 6.70
CA ARG A 52 3.39 16.87 6.37
C ARG A 52 2.82 17.93 7.29
N GLU A 53 1.53 17.87 7.58
CA GLU A 53 0.88 18.81 8.50
C GLU A 53 1.43 18.68 9.92
N ALA A 54 1.60 17.45 10.41
CA ALA A 54 2.19 17.18 11.72
C ALA A 54 3.62 17.73 11.83
N TRP A 55 4.45 17.53 10.81
CA TRP A 55 5.79 18.14 10.76
C TRP A 55 5.76 19.66 10.71
N GLY A 56 4.84 20.24 9.93
CA GLY A 56 4.64 21.69 9.87
C GLY A 56 4.28 22.27 11.24
N ARG A 57 3.37 21.62 11.97
CA ARG A 57 2.99 21.99 13.34
C ARG A 57 4.14 21.83 14.32
N HIS A 58 4.90 20.75 14.22
CA HIS A 58 6.10 20.53 15.04
C HIS A 58 7.11 21.67 14.89
N HIS A 59 7.42 22.09 13.66
CA HIS A 59 8.33 23.21 13.41
C HIS A 59 7.80 24.55 13.91
N LYS A 60 6.49 24.73 14.01
CA LYS A 60 5.85 25.90 14.62
C LYS A 60 5.83 25.87 16.15
N GLY A 61 6.33 24.80 16.76
CA GLY A 61 6.30 24.62 18.22
C GLY A 61 4.93 24.17 18.76
N GLU A 62 4.01 23.79 17.87
CA GLU A 62 2.65 23.35 18.22
C GLU A 62 2.58 21.85 18.58
N SER A 63 3.74 21.19 18.70
CA SER A 63 3.84 19.79 19.12
C SER A 63 4.31 19.66 20.56
N VAL A 64 3.83 18.64 21.26
CA VAL A 64 4.32 18.23 22.58
C VAL A 64 5.27 17.05 22.46
N ARG A 65 6.27 16.95 23.33
CA ARG A 65 7.13 15.77 23.36
C ARG A 65 6.36 14.61 23.98
N LEU A 66 6.61 13.41 23.49
CA LEU A 66 5.92 12.21 23.99
C LEU A 66 6.11 12.01 25.51
N ARG A 67 7.30 12.32 26.03
CA ARG A 67 7.59 12.25 27.48
C ARG A 67 6.84 13.27 28.34
N ASP A 68 6.29 14.31 27.72
CA ASP A 68 5.53 15.36 28.39
C ASP A 68 4.02 15.02 28.41
N LEU A 69 3.60 13.98 27.69
CA LEU A 69 2.26 13.40 27.78
C LEU A 69 2.23 12.44 28.99
N LYS A 70 1.40 12.77 29.99
CA LYS A 70 1.16 11.93 31.18
C LYS A 70 0.15 10.83 30.90
#